data_AF-A0A2V7LAA8-F1
#
_entry.id   AF-A0A2V7LAA8-F1
#
_cell.length_a   1.000
_cell.length_b   1.000
_cell.length_c   1.000
_cell.angle_alpha   90.00
_cell.angle_beta   90.00
_cell.angle_gamma   90.00
#
_symmetry.space_group_name_H-M   'P 1'
#
loop_
_entity.id
_entity.type
_entity.pdbx_description
1 polymer ?
#
loop_
_entity_poly.entity_id
_entity_poly.type
_entity_poly.pdbx_seq_one_letter_code
_entity_poly.pdbx_strand_id
1 'polypeptide(L)'
;MVWLRLVHIVAGTVWVGSAVFAALFLFPTARVVGPDARGFMERLRQRMGPALGIAMLLTVIPGFIMYGRLSAGFNRAWVTSRPGLALAAGALAALVAVIIGVAVNAPAGAKLAALRTGFETQGGSPTPEQAAQVAALQARVERGAQLAAVLLVIAAGAMAVARYL
;
A
#
# COMPACT_ATOMS: atom_id res chain seq x y z
N MET A 1 25.54 5.99 0.00
CA MET A 1 24.40 6.84 -0.42
C MET A 1 23.80 6.38 -1.74
N VAL A 2 24.61 6.11 -2.77
CA VAL A 2 24.12 5.65 -4.10
C VAL A 2 23.28 4.37 -4.01
N TRP A 3 23.79 3.32 -3.38
CA TRP A 3 23.06 2.04 -3.26
C TRP A 3 21.73 2.15 -2.52
N LEU A 4 21.70 2.87 -1.39
CA LEU A 4 20.45 3.12 -0.65
C LEU A 4 19.42 3.83 -1.51
N ARG A 5 19.86 4.82 -2.29
CA ARG A 5 18.99 5.58 -3.20
C ARG A 5 18.46 4.69 -4.33
N LEU A 6 19.32 3.87 -4.93
CA LEU A 6 18.92 2.96 -6.00
C LEU A 6 17.86 1.96 -5.52
N VAL A 7 18.11 1.29 -4.39
CA VAL A 7 17.17 0.33 -3.81
C VAL A 7 15.85 1.00 -3.45
N HIS A 8 15.91 2.16 -2.78
CA HIS A 8 14.71 2.94 -2.43
C HIS A 8 13.85 3.29 -3.65
N ILE A 9 14.47 3.80 -4.72
CA ILE A 9 13.75 4.26 -5.91
C ILE A 9 13.17 3.06 -6.69
N VAL A 10 13.95 2.01 -6.92
CA VAL A 10 13.51 0.85 -7.70
C VAL A 10 12.39 0.11 -6.95
N ALA A 11 12.58 -0.18 -5.66
CA ALA A 11 11.54 -0.80 -4.84
C ALA A 11 10.29 0.10 -4.71
N GLY A 12 10.51 1.41 -4.55
CA GLY A 12 9.43 2.39 -4.47
C GLY A 12 8.63 2.47 -5.76
N THR A 13 9.28 2.39 -6.91
CA THR A 13 8.60 2.36 -8.23
C THR A 13 7.67 1.16 -8.33
N VAL A 14 8.14 -0.04 -7.94
CA VAL A 14 7.31 -1.25 -7.93
C VAL A 14 6.15 -1.10 -6.95
N TRP A 15 6.42 -0.61 -5.73
CA TRP A 15 5.42 -0.53 -4.68
C TRP A 15 4.33 0.51 -4.99
N VAL A 16 4.73 1.75 -5.30
CA VAL A 16 3.81 2.85 -5.63
C VAL A 16 3.06 2.54 -6.92
N GLY A 17 3.76 2.10 -7.97
CA GLY A 17 3.14 1.76 -9.25
C GLY A 17 2.10 0.64 -9.12
N SER A 18 2.40 -0.42 -8.35
CA SER A 18 1.44 -1.50 -8.11
C SER A 18 0.25 -1.05 -7.27
N ALA A 19 0.44 -0.18 -6.27
CA ALA A 19 -0.65 0.34 -5.46
C ALA A 19 -1.61 1.19 -6.31
N VAL A 20 -1.08 2.06 -7.17
CA VAL A 20 -1.86 2.88 -8.11
C VAL A 20 -2.59 1.99 -9.12
N PHE A 21 -1.89 1.03 -9.72
CA PHE A 21 -2.50 0.07 -10.65
C PHE A 21 -3.64 -0.72 -9.98
N ALA A 22 -3.40 -1.20 -8.76
CA ALA A 22 -4.38 -1.99 -8.03
C ALA A 22 -5.64 -1.18 -7.71
N ALA A 23 -5.45 0.05 -7.23
CA ALA A 23 -6.54 0.94 -6.84
C ALA A 23 -7.39 1.43 -8.02
N LEU A 24 -6.75 1.76 -9.15
CA LEU A 24 -7.44 2.39 -10.29
C LEU A 24 -8.00 1.37 -11.29
N PHE A 25 -7.35 0.22 -11.45
CA PHE A 25 -7.69 -0.72 -12.52
C PHE A 25 -8.06 -2.09 -11.96
N LEU A 26 -7.20 -2.70 -11.15
CA LEU A 26 -7.38 -4.10 -10.72
C LEU A 26 -8.65 -4.30 -9.88
N PHE A 27 -8.80 -3.55 -8.79
CA PHE A 27 -9.94 -3.72 -7.89
C PHE A 27 -11.27 -3.32 -8.54
N PRO A 28 -11.39 -2.17 -9.24
CA PRO A 28 -12.62 -1.85 -9.96
C PRO A 28 -13.00 -2.90 -11.00
N THR A 29 -12.03 -3.41 -11.77
CA THR A 29 -12.29 -4.46 -12.76
C THR A 29 -12.72 -5.77 -12.10
N ALA A 30 -12.03 -6.21 -11.05
CA ALA A 30 -12.39 -7.42 -10.32
C ALA A 30 -13.80 -7.33 -9.72
N ARG A 31 -14.23 -6.15 -9.29
CA ARG A 31 -15.58 -5.91 -8.78
C ARG A 31 -16.65 -6.05 -9.86
N VAL A 32 -16.40 -5.52 -11.06
CA VAL A 32 -17.32 -5.65 -12.21
C VAL A 32 -17.42 -7.10 -12.68
N VAL A 33 -16.29 -7.80 -12.76
CA VAL A 33 -16.24 -9.23 -13.13
C VAL A 33 -16.93 -10.10 -12.06
N GLY A 34 -16.90 -9.68 -10.79
CA GLY A 34 -17.65 -10.33 -9.73
C GLY A 34 -17.09 -11.71 -9.37
N PRO A 35 -17.93 -12.77 -9.25
CA PRO A 35 -17.49 -14.10 -8.82
C PRO A 35 -16.37 -14.72 -9.67
N ASP A 36 -16.33 -14.44 -10.96
CA ASP A 36 -15.38 -15.07 -11.88
C ASP A 36 -13.94 -14.59 -11.65
N ALA A 37 -13.75 -13.41 -11.07
CA ALA A 37 -12.44 -12.88 -10.72
C ALA A 37 -11.84 -13.49 -9.45
N ARG A 38 -12.63 -14.23 -8.64
CA ARG A 38 -12.23 -14.65 -7.29
C ARG A 38 -10.96 -15.49 -7.27
N GLY A 39 -10.91 -16.56 -8.07
CA GLY A 39 -9.76 -17.47 -8.11
C GLY A 39 -8.48 -16.79 -8.58
N PHE A 40 -8.61 -15.89 -9.57
CA PHE A 40 -7.50 -15.08 -10.05
C PHE A 40 -6.99 -14.13 -8.96
N MET A 41 -7.89 -13.37 -8.32
CA MET A 41 -7.53 -12.41 -7.28
C MET A 41 -6.89 -13.08 -6.06
N GLU A 42 -7.34 -14.27 -5.68
CA GLU A 42 -6.76 -15.01 -4.57
C GLU A 42 -5.33 -15.47 -4.87
N ARG A 43 -5.09 -16.08 -6.04
CA ARG A 43 -3.74 -16.46 -6.47
C ARG A 43 -2.82 -15.26 -6.65
N LEU A 44 -3.35 -14.16 -7.20
CA LEU A 44 -2.63 -12.92 -7.36
C LEU A 44 -2.23 -12.36 -5.99
N ARG A 45 -3.14 -12.33 -5.02
CA ARG A 45 -2.88 -11.85 -3.65
C ARG A 45 -1.78 -12.65 -2.96
N GLN A 46 -1.77 -13.98 -3.11
CA GLN A 46 -0.75 -14.86 -2.53
C GLN A 46 0.66 -14.56 -3.04
N ARG A 47 0.80 -14.13 -4.30
CA ARG A 47 2.09 -13.74 -4.89
C ARG A 47 2.43 -12.28 -4.67
N MET A 48 1.46 -11.39 -4.89
CA MET A 48 1.62 -9.95 -4.86
C MET A 48 1.78 -9.43 -3.42
N GLY A 49 1.10 -10.04 -2.43
CA GLY A 49 1.18 -9.63 -1.03
C GLY A 49 2.61 -9.64 -0.48
N PRO A 50 3.32 -10.78 -0.49
CA PRO A 50 4.72 -10.84 -0.07
C PRO A 50 5.64 -9.93 -0.90
N ALA A 51 5.46 -9.88 -2.22
CA ALA A 51 6.26 -9.05 -3.11
C ALA A 51 6.12 -7.55 -2.79
N LEU A 52 4.90 -7.06 -2.57
CA LEU A 52 4.64 -5.67 -2.18
C LEU A 52 5.10 -5.38 -0.75
N GLY A 53 5.02 -6.35 0.16
CA GLY A 53 5.60 -6.23 1.51
C GLY A 53 7.11 -6.03 1.45
N ILE A 54 7.82 -6.84 0.66
CA ILE A 54 9.27 -6.71 0.45
C ILE A 54 9.60 -5.37 -0.21
N ALA A 55 8.89 -5.00 -1.28
CA ALA A 55 9.09 -3.71 -1.96
C ALA A 55 8.86 -2.52 -1.02
N MET A 56 7.83 -2.59 -0.16
CA MET A 56 7.56 -1.59 0.86
C MET A 56 8.72 -1.47 1.85
N LEU A 57 9.24 -2.57 2.40
CA LEU A 57 10.38 -2.52 3.33
C LEU A 57 11.65 -1.99 2.67
N LEU A 58 11.95 -2.44 1.44
CA LEU A 58 13.09 -1.96 0.63
C LEU A 58 12.95 -0.50 0.18
N THR A 59 11.74 0.05 0.23
CA THR A 59 11.52 1.49 0.03
C THR A 59 11.72 2.22 1.36
N VAL A 60 10.97 1.85 2.38
CA VAL A 60 10.85 2.61 3.63
C VAL A 60 12.18 2.63 4.41
N ILE A 61 12.83 1.47 4.59
CA ILE A 61 14.05 1.37 5.41
C ILE A 61 15.20 2.19 4.82
N PRO A 62 15.59 2.03 3.54
CA PRO A 62 16.63 2.88 2.95
C PRO A 62 16.26 4.36 2.93
N GLY A 63 14.97 4.69 2.78
CA GLY A 63 14.47 6.07 2.85
C GLY A 63 14.79 6.74 4.19
N PHE A 64 14.46 6.07 5.30
CA PHE A 64 14.77 6.57 6.64
C PHE A 64 16.28 6.69 6.90
N ILE A 65 17.06 5.69 6.47
CA ILE A 65 18.53 5.74 6.61
C ILE A 65 19.10 6.94 5.84
N MET A 66 18.63 7.19 4.60
CA MET A 66 19.06 8.34 3.81
C MET A 66 18.65 9.66 4.45
N TYR A 67 17.42 9.78 4.95
CA TYR A 67 16.95 10.99 5.62
C TYR A 67 17.77 11.32 6.87
N GLY A 68 18.07 10.31 7.71
CA GLY A 68 18.94 10.48 8.88
C GLY A 68 20.35 10.94 8.52
N ARG A 69 20.92 10.42 7.43
CA ARG A 69 22.25 10.85 6.94
C ARG A 69 22.24 12.27 6.35
N LEU A 70 21.23 12.60 5.55
CA LEU A 70 21.06 13.91 4.94
C LEU A 70 20.85 15.02 5.99
N SER A 71 20.14 14.69 7.06
CA SER A 71 19.85 15.60 8.17
C SER A 71 20.95 15.67 9.23
N ALA A 72 22.10 15.01 9.04
CA ALA A 72 23.15 14.89 10.05
C ALA A 72 22.61 14.42 11.43
N GLY A 73 21.71 13.44 11.42
CA GLY A 73 21.06 12.93 12.63
C GLY A 73 19.88 13.78 13.11
N PHE A 74 19.00 14.20 12.19
CA PHE A 74 17.82 15.03 12.48
C PHE A 74 18.15 16.41 13.06
N ASN A 75 19.24 17.03 12.56
CA ASN A 75 19.56 18.42 12.87
C ASN A 75 18.36 19.33 12.57
N ARG A 76 17.94 20.11 13.58
CA ARG A 76 16.73 20.95 13.52
C ARG A 76 16.72 21.86 12.30
N ALA A 77 17.83 22.55 12.02
CA ALA A 77 17.91 23.50 10.91
C ALA A 77 17.70 22.82 9.55
N TRP A 78 18.20 21.59 9.40
CA TRP A 78 18.01 20.84 8.16
C TRP A 78 16.60 20.28 8.04
N VAL A 79 16.04 19.67 9.09
CA VAL A 79 14.69 19.08 9.01
C VAL A 79 13.58 20.13 8.84
N THR A 80 13.80 21.36 9.31
CA THR A 80 12.87 22.49 9.07
C THR A 80 13.18 23.26 7.79
N SER A 81 14.20 22.90 7.03
CA SER A 81 14.46 23.47 5.71
C SER A 81 13.36 23.04 4.72
N ARG A 82 13.18 23.79 3.63
CA ARG A 82 12.21 23.45 2.57
C ARG A 82 12.38 22.02 2.00
N PRO A 83 13.59 21.57 1.61
CA PRO A 83 13.79 20.19 1.15
C PRO A 83 13.58 19.17 2.27
N GLY A 84 13.98 19.49 3.52
CA GLY A 84 13.75 18.65 4.69
C GLY A 84 12.26 18.41 4.95
N LEU A 85 11.45 19.47 4.93
CA LEU A 85 10.00 19.41 5.12
C LEU A 85 9.30 18.65 4.00
N ALA A 86 9.71 18.82 2.74
CA ALA A 86 9.14 18.05 1.63
C ALA A 86 9.42 16.55 1.76
N LEU A 87 10.66 16.18 2.12
CA LEU A 87 11.00 14.78 2.38
C LEU A 87 10.27 14.22 3.61
N ALA A 88 10.11 15.01 4.67
CA ALA A 88 9.36 14.61 5.87
C ALA A 88 7.87 14.41 5.58
N ALA A 89 7.25 15.31 4.81
CA ALA A 89 5.87 15.18 4.37
C ALA A 89 5.66 13.92 3.51
N GLY A 90 6.58 13.64 2.59
CA GLY A 90 6.54 12.42 1.79
C GLY A 90 6.72 11.15 2.64
N ALA A 91 7.63 11.17 3.61
CA ALA A 91 7.81 10.07 4.56
C ALA A 91 6.55 9.84 5.39
N LEU A 92 5.91 10.90 5.89
CA LEU A 92 4.66 10.81 6.65
C LEU A 92 3.53 10.22 5.80
N ALA A 93 3.36 10.68 4.56
CA ALA A 93 2.34 10.14 3.66
C ALA A 93 2.57 8.64 3.38
N ALA A 94 3.82 8.23 3.13
CA ALA A 94 4.17 6.82 2.96
C ALA A 94 3.91 5.98 4.22
N LEU A 95 4.22 6.49 5.43
CA LEU A 95 3.92 5.81 6.69
C LEU A 95 2.41 5.62 6.89
N VAL A 96 1.60 6.63 6.61
CA VAL A 96 0.14 6.50 6.69
C VAL A 96 -0.37 5.45 5.70
N ALA A 97 0.19 5.39 4.49
CA ALA A 97 -0.13 4.33 3.52
C ALA A 97 0.26 2.92 4.04
N VAL A 98 1.41 2.78 4.71
CA VAL A 98 1.80 1.52 5.37
C VAL A 98 0.78 1.13 6.44
N ILE A 99 0.36 2.07 7.29
CA ILE A 99 -0.65 1.82 8.33
C ILE A 99 -1.97 1.35 7.70
N ILE A 100 -2.43 1.98 6.62
CA ILE A 100 -3.62 1.54 5.90
C ILE A 100 -3.44 0.11 5.36
N GLY A 101 -2.29 -0.18 4.75
CA GLY A 101 -1.99 -1.52 4.24
C GLY A 101 -2.01 -2.61 5.33
N VAL A 102 -1.28 -2.36 6.42
CA VAL A 102 -1.00 -3.37 7.47
C VAL A 102 -2.12 -3.45 8.51
N ALA A 103 -2.65 -2.32 8.98
CA ALA A 103 -3.62 -2.29 10.08
C ALA A 103 -5.09 -2.27 9.59
N VAL A 104 -5.35 -1.88 8.33
CA VAL A 104 -6.72 -1.79 7.79
C VAL A 104 -6.97 -2.87 6.75
N ASN A 105 -6.14 -2.95 5.71
CA ASN A 105 -6.39 -3.83 4.56
C ASN A 105 -6.02 -5.28 4.83
N ALA A 106 -4.86 -5.56 5.43
CA ALA A 106 -4.44 -6.94 5.69
C ALA A 106 -5.42 -7.70 6.61
N PRO A 107 -5.91 -7.14 7.74
CA PRO A 107 -6.89 -7.83 8.58
C PRO A 107 -8.25 -8.00 7.88
N ALA A 108 -8.68 -7.00 7.11
CA ALA A 108 -9.93 -7.08 6.35
C ALA A 108 -9.85 -8.17 5.26
N GLY A 109 -8.71 -8.27 4.57
CA GLY A 109 -8.44 -9.32 3.59
C GLY A 109 -8.37 -10.71 4.21
N ALA A 110 -7.76 -10.85 5.39
CA ALA A 110 -7.71 -12.12 6.11
C ALA A 110 -9.11 -12.58 6.56
N LYS A 111 -9.94 -11.66 7.10
CA LYS A 111 -11.34 -11.95 7.45
C LYS A 111 -12.16 -12.35 6.23
N LEU A 112 -11.96 -11.66 5.11
CA LEU A 112 -12.62 -11.97 3.85
C LEU A 112 -12.26 -13.37 3.34
N ALA A 113 -10.99 -13.77 3.43
CA ALA A 113 -10.54 -15.11 3.06
C ALA A 113 -11.16 -16.18 3.98
N ALA A 114 -11.13 -15.97 5.30
CA ALA A 114 -11.69 -16.90 6.28
C ALA A 114 -13.21 -17.12 6.09
N LEU A 115 -13.97 -16.05 5.87
CA LEU A 115 -15.42 -16.15 5.60
C LEU A 115 -15.70 -16.98 4.35
N ARG A 116 -14.90 -16.79 3.28
CA ARG A 116 -15.07 -17.52 2.02
C ARG A 116 -14.79 -19.01 2.18
N THR A 117 -13.70 -19.38 2.85
CA THR A 117 -13.42 -20.78 3.16
C THR A 117 -14.55 -21.39 4.00
N GLY A 118 -15.13 -20.64 4.93
CA GLY A 118 -16.29 -21.08 5.71
C GLY A 118 -17.55 -21.35 4.88
N PHE A 119 -17.81 -20.57 3.83
CA PHE A 119 -18.95 -20.82 2.93
C PHE A 119 -18.72 -22.05 2.05
N GLU A 120 -17.50 -22.24 1.55
CA GLU A 120 -17.14 -23.41 0.74
C GLU A 120 -17.30 -24.72 1.53
N THR A 121 -16.95 -24.72 2.82
CA THR A 121 -17.09 -25.91 3.68
C THR A 121 -18.53 -26.21 4.11
N GLN A 122 -19.39 -25.20 4.19
CA GLN A 122 -20.80 -25.36 4.57
C GLN A 122 -21.70 -25.79 3.40
N GLY A 123 -21.20 -25.79 2.16
CA GLY A 123 -21.92 -26.27 0.98
C GLY A 123 -23.19 -25.49 0.60
N GLY A 124 -23.45 -24.36 1.27
CA GLY A 124 -24.64 -23.52 1.11
C GLY A 124 -24.30 -22.15 0.51
N SER A 125 -25.29 -21.54 -0.14
CA SER A 125 -25.17 -20.13 -0.55
C SER A 125 -25.08 -19.23 0.68
N PRO A 126 -24.26 -18.14 0.66
CA PRO A 126 -24.15 -17.23 1.80
C PRO A 126 -25.51 -16.65 2.18
N THR A 127 -25.79 -16.53 3.49
CA THR A 127 -26.97 -15.80 3.96
C THR A 127 -26.87 -14.33 3.55
N PRO A 128 -27.98 -13.58 3.48
CA PRO A 128 -27.96 -12.15 3.17
C PRO A 128 -27.00 -11.35 4.08
N GLU A 129 -26.93 -11.68 5.37
CA GLU A 129 -26.03 -11.06 6.35
C GLU A 129 -24.56 -11.37 6.03
N GLN A 130 -24.25 -12.61 5.67
CA GLN A 130 -22.91 -13.03 5.27
C GLN A 130 -22.47 -12.34 3.98
N ALA A 131 -23.37 -12.23 2.99
CA ALA A 131 -23.11 -11.51 1.74
C ALA A 131 -22.85 -10.01 2.01
N ALA A 132 -23.63 -9.39 2.88
CA ALA A 132 -23.42 -8.00 3.30
C ALA A 132 -22.06 -7.80 4.00
N GLN A 133 -21.67 -8.74 4.87
CA GLN A 133 -20.38 -8.70 5.56
C GLN A 133 -19.20 -8.79 4.59
N VAL A 134 -19.28 -9.68 3.60
CA VAL A 134 -18.30 -9.80 2.51
C VAL A 134 -18.18 -8.50 1.73
N ALA A 135 -19.30 -7.92 1.31
CA ALA A 135 -19.33 -6.68 0.55
C ALA A 135 -18.73 -5.51 1.35
N ALA A 136 -19.03 -5.42 2.65
CA ALA A 136 -18.47 -4.40 3.53
C ALA A 136 -16.94 -4.50 3.66
N LEU A 137 -16.42 -5.73 3.82
CA LEU A 137 -14.97 -5.98 3.88
C LEU A 137 -14.28 -5.67 2.56
N GLN A 138 -14.87 -6.05 1.42
CA GLN A 138 -14.35 -5.70 0.10
C GLN A 138 -14.28 -4.19 -0.09
N ALA A 139 -15.37 -3.48 0.19
CA ALA A 139 -15.42 -2.02 0.08
C ALA A 139 -14.42 -1.32 1.03
N ARG A 140 -14.11 -1.92 2.18
CA ARG A 140 -13.08 -1.41 3.09
C ARG A 140 -11.67 -1.57 2.49
N VAL A 141 -11.36 -2.74 1.94
CA VAL A 141 -10.06 -2.99 1.28
C VAL A 141 -9.88 -2.08 0.07
N GLU A 142 -10.92 -1.93 -0.76
CA GLU A 142 -10.90 -1.05 -1.94
C GLU A 142 -10.64 0.41 -1.56
N ARG A 143 -11.43 0.97 -0.63
CA ARG A 143 -11.25 2.35 -0.17
C ARG A 143 -9.89 2.56 0.48
N GLY A 144 -9.42 1.62 1.29
CA GLY A 144 -8.08 1.67 1.87
C GLY A 144 -7.00 1.68 0.79
N ALA A 145 -7.12 0.84 -0.24
CA ALA A 145 -6.16 0.82 -1.35
C ALA A 145 -6.15 2.14 -2.14
N GLN A 146 -7.31 2.74 -2.39
CA GLN A 146 -7.41 4.04 -3.07
C GLN A 146 -6.75 5.16 -2.26
N LEU A 147 -7.04 5.23 -0.95
CA LEU A 147 -6.41 6.22 -0.07
C LEU A 147 -4.90 6.02 0.01
N ALA A 148 -4.44 4.77 0.13
CA ALA A 148 -3.02 4.46 0.14
C ALA A 148 -2.34 4.86 -1.18
N ALA A 149 -2.98 4.61 -2.34
CA ALA A 149 -2.46 5.03 -3.63
C ALA A 149 -2.29 6.55 -3.74
N VAL A 150 -3.29 7.32 -3.29
CA VAL A 150 -3.20 8.80 -3.27
C VAL A 150 -2.04 9.27 -2.38
N LEU A 151 -1.93 8.72 -1.17
CA LEU A 151 -0.83 9.04 -0.25
C LEU A 151 0.54 8.71 -0.84
N LEU A 152 0.67 7.58 -1.53
CA LEU A 152 1.91 7.17 -2.17
C LEU A 152 2.27 8.04 -3.37
N VAL A 153 1.29 8.53 -4.14
CA VAL A 153 1.51 9.53 -5.20
C VAL A 153 1.99 10.85 -4.59
N ILE A 154 1.37 11.32 -3.50
CA ILE A 154 1.83 12.50 -2.77
C ILE A 154 3.26 12.30 -2.27
N ALA A 155 3.58 11.14 -1.70
CA ALA A 155 4.90 10.81 -1.22
C ALA A 155 5.96 10.88 -2.34
N ALA A 156 5.68 10.22 -3.47
CA ALA A 156 6.57 10.22 -4.62
C ALA A 156 6.76 11.64 -5.19
N GLY A 157 5.68 12.42 -5.30
CA GLY A 157 5.73 13.81 -5.76
C GLY A 157 6.56 14.70 -4.84
N ALA A 158 6.34 14.63 -3.52
CA ALA A 158 7.09 15.39 -2.53
C ALA A 158 8.60 15.09 -2.60
N MET A 159 8.97 13.80 -2.73
CA MET A 159 10.37 13.39 -2.85
C MET A 159 11.00 13.81 -4.18
N ALA A 160 10.25 13.77 -5.29
CA ALA A 160 10.73 14.20 -6.59
C ALA A 160 11.00 15.71 -6.65
N VAL A 161 10.17 16.50 -5.97
CA VAL A 161 10.27 17.96 -5.93
C VAL A 161 11.30 18.45 -4.91
N ALA A 162 11.55 17.70 -3.83
CA ALA A 162 12.43 18.11 -2.74
C ALA A 162 13.83 18.59 -3.18
N ARG A 163 14.38 18.04 -4.27
CA ARG A 163 15.70 18.47 -4.78
C ARG A 163 15.74 19.89 -5.38
N TYR A 164 14.57 20.49 -5.62
CA TYR A 164 14.41 21.81 -6.23
C TYR A 164 13.98 22.88 -5.22
N LEU A 165 13.87 22.52 -3.94
CA LEU A 165 13.41 23.38 -2.85
C LEU A 165 14.55 23.91 -1.98
#